data_AF-A0AB36X1A1-F1
#
_entry.id   AF-A0AB36X1A1-F1
#
_cell.length_a   1.000
_cell.length_b   1.000
_cell.length_c   1.000
_cell.angle_alpha   90.00
_cell.angle_beta   90.00
_cell.angle_gamma   90.00
#
_symmetry.space_group_name_H-M   'P 1'
#
loop_
_entity.id
_entity.type
_entity.pdbx_description
1 polymer ?
#
loop_
_entity_poly.entity_id
_entity_poly.type
_entity_poly.pdbx_seq_one_letter_code
_entity_poly.pdbx_strand_id
1 'polypeptide(L)'
;MKRFFKSILVLALLFIGLNFAYQKTAPEIEKTFGTRNPLPYLTAKVQQFISPEKIQNDDTNADSSKGHTFETNSASVYLDLSDPTLRQAAIDGINIWNNTGAFNFKITNDKSNAKIIIKAMNDGQTNAAGLTDTQYNSLTGHLIKATVRLNSYYLLNPSYGYNHGRIVNTVEHELGHAIGLGHKNGISVMYPQGSFYTIQPSDVEAVKKLYQEQ
;
A
#
# COMPACT_ATOMS: atom_id res chain seq x y z
N MET A 1 -32.74 17.24 37.70
CA MET A 1 -31.30 16.96 37.91
C MET A 1 -30.97 15.46 38.08
N LYS A 2 -31.50 14.72 39.06
CA LYS A 2 -31.11 13.31 39.31
C LYS A 2 -31.26 12.34 38.12
N ARG A 3 -32.28 12.53 37.25
CA ARG A 3 -32.49 11.70 36.05
C ARG A 3 -31.47 11.99 34.93
N PHE A 4 -31.02 13.25 34.83
CA PHE A 4 -30.04 13.70 33.83
C PHE A 4 -28.62 13.16 34.12
N PHE A 5 -28.21 13.19 35.40
CA PHE A 5 -26.94 12.59 35.82
C PHE A 5 -26.89 11.06 35.64
N LYS A 6 -28.02 10.36 35.85
CA LYS A 6 -28.11 8.92 35.58
C LYS A 6 -27.94 8.60 34.09
N SER A 7 -28.52 9.39 33.20
CA SER A 7 -28.38 9.20 31.75
C SER A 7 -26.93 9.43 31.28
N ILE A 8 -26.25 10.46 31.80
CA ILE A 8 -24.83 10.71 31.48
C ILE A 8 -23.94 9.57 31.99
N LEU A 9 -24.20 9.06 33.19
CA LEU A 9 -23.44 7.94 33.76
C LEU A 9 -23.59 6.66 32.92
N VAL A 10 -24.81 6.36 32.45
CA VAL A 10 -25.08 5.21 31.57
C VAL A 10 -24.37 5.35 30.22
N LEU A 11 -24.40 6.54 29.63
CA LEU A 11 -23.68 6.84 28.38
C LEU A 11 -22.16 6.72 28.56
N ALA A 12 -21.61 7.23 29.66
CA ALA A 12 -20.19 7.09 29.97
C ALA A 12 -19.78 5.62 30.15
N LEU A 13 -20.58 4.83 30.86
CA LEU A 13 -20.34 3.39 31.04
C LEU A 13 -20.45 2.60 29.73
N LEU A 14 -21.38 2.97 28.85
CA LEU A 14 -21.47 2.42 27.49
C LEU A 14 -20.22 2.77 26.67
N PHE A 15 -19.74 4.02 26.75
CA PHE A 15 -18.55 4.46 26.04
C PHE A 15 -17.27 3.76 26.54
N ILE A 16 -17.17 3.56 27.86
CA ILE A 16 -16.09 2.81 28.48
C ILE A 16 -16.16 1.33 28.09
N GLY A 17 -17.35 0.72 28.11
CA GLY A 17 -17.57 -0.67 27.69
C GLY A 17 -17.21 -0.90 26.21
N LEU A 18 -17.62 0.02 25.33
CA LEU A 18 -17.27 -0.01 23.91
C LEU A 18 -15.76 0.18 23.69
N ASN A 19 -15.11 1.08 24.42
CA ASN A 19 -13.65 1.26 24.36
C ASN A 19 -12.91 0.02 24.87
N PHE A 20 -13.36 -0.58 25.97
CA PHE A 20 -12.75 -1.79 26.52
C PHE A 20 -12.89 -2.98 25.57
N ALA A 21 -14.08 -3.15 24.98
CA ALA A 21 -14.30 -4.16 23.94
C ALA A 21 -13.40 -3.93 22.72
N TYR A 22 -13.27 -2.68 22.25
CA TYR A 22 -12.39 -2.30 21.15
C TYR A 22 -10.92 -2.58 21.45
N GLN A 23 -10.42 -2.23 22.63
CA GLN A 23 -9.04 -2.53 23.03
C GLN A 23 -8.77 -4.04 23.12
N LYS A 24 -9.78 -4.84 23.48
CA LYS A 24 -9.64 -6.30 23.59
C LYS A 24 -9.68 -7.00 22.23
N THR A 25 -10.41 -6.47 21.25
CA THR A 25 -10.51 -7.04 19.89
C THR A 25 -9.46 -6.47 18.93
N ALA A 26 -8.92 -5.27 19.19
CA ALA A 26 -7.89 -4.64 18.37
C ALA A 26 -6.66 -5.54 18.09
N PRO A 27 -6.11 -6.32 19.04
CA PRO A 27 -5.01 -7.24 18.78
C PRO A 27 -5.40 -8.38 17.84
N GLU A 28 -6.65 -8.85 17.90
CA GLU A 28 -7.17 -9.91 17.04
C GLU A 28 -7.44 -9.41 15.62
N ILE A 29 -7.96 -8.18 15.52
CA ILE A 29 -8.13 -7.45 14.26
C ILE A 29 -6.76 -7.16 13.64
N GLU A 30 -5.78 -6.73 14.43
CA GLU A 30 -4.41 -6.48 13.97
C GLU A 30 -3.72 -7.77 13.52
N LYS A 31 -3.91 -8.90 14.23
CA LYS A 31 -3.43 -10.21 13.78
C LYS A 31 -4.09 -10.69 12.48
N THR A 32 -5.39 -10.43 12.32
CA THR A 32 -6.18 -10.92 11.19
C THR A 32 -5.99 -10.06 9.94
N PHE A 33 -5.89 -8.75 10.12
CA PHE A 33 -5.89 -7.75 9.04
C PHE A 33 -4.60 -6.96 8.94
N GLY A 34 -3.62 -7.15 9.82
CA GLY A 34 -2.34 -6.41 9.81
C GLY A 34 -2.49 -4.92 10.14
N THR A 35 -3.70 -4.47 10.45
CA THR A 35 -4.05 -3.09 10.72
C THR A 35 -5.18 -3.02 11.74
N ARG A 36 -5.23 -1.94 12.52
CA ARG A 36 -6.32 -1.66 13.46
C ARG A 36 -7.55 -1.05 12.78
N ASN A 37 -7.47 -0.72 11.48
CA ASN A 37 -8.57 -0.17 10.70
C ASN A 37 -8.93 -1.09 9.52
N PRO A 38 -9.81 -2.08 9.72
CA PRO A 38 -10.21 -3.02 8.67
C PRO A 38 -11.30 -2.49 7.72
N LEU A 39 -11.79 -1.26 7.91
CA LEU A 39 -12.87 -0.71 7.06
C LEU A 39 -12.52 -0.74 5.56
N PRO A 40 -11.32 -0.31 5.12
CA PRO A 40 -10.97 -0.38 3.69
C PRO A 40 -11.04 -1.80 3.11
N TYR A 41 -10.64 -2.82 3.89
CA TYR A 41 -10.71 -4.24 3.49
C TYR A 41 -12.17 -4.73 3.38
N LEU A 42 -13.00 -4.41 4.37
CA LEU A 42 -14.42 -4.80 4.36
C LEU A 42 -15.18 -4.08 3.25
N THR A 43 -14.88 -2.81 3.01
CA THR A 43 -15.43 -2.04 1.89
C THR A 43 -15.03 -2.65 0.55
N ALA A 44 -13.76 -3.04 0.37
CA ALA A 44 -13.30 -3.70 -0.87
C ALA A 44 -14.00 -5.05 -1.11
N LYS A 45 -14.12 -5.89 -0.07
CA LYS A 45 -14.88 -7.15 -0.12
C LYS A 45 -16.34 -6.92 -0.53
N VAL A 46 -17.02 -5.99 0.14
CA VAL A 46 -18.42 -5.66 -0.13
C VAL A 46 -18.61 -5.11 -1.54
N GLN A 47 -17.69 -4.25 -2.00
CA GLN A 47 -17.71 -3.73 -3.36
C GLN A 47 -17.52 -4.84 -4.40
N GLN A 48 -16.61 -5.80 -4.17
CA GLN A 48 -16.42 -6.98 -5.04
C GLN A 48 -17.66 -7.89 -5.11
N PHE A 49 -18.44 -7.99 -4.02
CA PHE A 49 -19.70 -8.74 -4.01
C PHE A 49 -20.84 -8.01 -4.72
N ILE A 50 -20.90 -6.68 -4.63
CA ILE A 50 -22.02 -5.87 -5.16
C ILE A 50 -21.77 -5.43 -6.61
N SER A 51 -20.50 -5.37 -7.04
CA SER A 51 -20.13 -4.97 -8.39
C SER A 51 -18.95 -5.83 -8.86
N PRO A 52 -19.19 -6.98 -9.53
CA PRO A 52 -18.13 -7.70 -10.21
C PRO A 52 -17.64 -6.84 -11.38
N GLU A 53 -16.63 -6.01 -11.11
CA GLU A 53 -16.01 -5.15 -12.11
C GLU A 53 -15.27 -6.02 -13.14
N LYS A 54 -15.35 -5.64 -14.42
CA LYS A 54 -14.74 -6.36 -15.54
C LYS A 54 -13.22 -6.38 -15.32
N ILE A 55 -12.67 -7.55 -14.98
CA ILE A 55 -11.24 -7.73 -14.74
C ILE A 55 -10.49 -7.31 -16.01
N GLN A 56 -9.77 -6.20 -15.91
CA GLN A 56 -8.83 -5.78 -16.94
C GLN A 56 -7.52 -6.53 -16.66
N ASN A 57 -7.05 -7.26 -17.68
CA ASN A 57 -5.85 -8.08 -17.55
C ASN A 57 -4.62 -7.17 -17.61
N ASP A 58 -4.11 -6.78 -16.43
CA ASP A 58 -2.78 -6.19 -16.32
C ASP A 58 -1.73 -7.27 -16.65
N ASP A 59 -0.73 -6.85 -17.43
CA ASP A 59 0.25 -7.73 -18.06
C ASP A 59 1.05 -8.54 -17.02
N THR A 60 1.12 -9.85 -17.20
CA THR A 60 1.74 -10.79 -16.24
C THR A 60 3.27 -10.85 -16.35
N ASN A 61 3.87 -10.00 -17.19
CA ASN A 61 5.26 -10.12 -17.61
C ASN A 61 6.09 -8.87 -17.32
N ALA A 62 6.65 -8.83 -16.11
CA ALA A 62 8.04 -8.43 -15.80
C ALA A 62 8.16 -8.20 -14.29
N ASP A 63 8.31 -9.28 -13.52
CA ASP A 63 8.55 -9.22 -12.07
C ASP A 63 10.01 -8.77 -11.84
N SER A 64 10.26 -7.45 -11.95
CA SER A 64 11.60 -6.87 -12.03
C SER A 64 12.37 -6.87 -10.70
N SER A 65 11.71 -7.22 -9.58
CA SER A 65 12.27 -7.10 -8.23
C SER A 65 12.47 -8.41 -7.47
N LYS A 66 12.08 -9.59 -8.00
CA LYS A 66 12.07 -10.84 -7.22
C LYS A 66 13.42 -11.11 -6.54
N GLY A 67 13.45 -10.95 -5.23
CA GLY A 67 14.56 -11.36 -4.36
C GLY A 67 15.66 -10.32 -4.14
N HIS A 68 15.57 -9.12 -4.72
CA HIS A 68 16.53 -8.05 -4.46
C HIS A 68 16.00 -7.08 -3.39
N THR A 69 16.84 -6.74 -2.41
CA THR A 69 16.48 -5.89 -1.27
C THR A 69 17.47 -4.72 -1.14
N PHE A 70 17.04 -3.61 -0.54
CA PHE A 70 18.02 -2.63 -0.06
C PHE A 70 18.85 -3.22 1.10
N GLU A 71 20.02 -2.65 1.37
CA GLU A 71 20.88 -3.05 2.51
C GLU A 71 20.20 -2.95 3.88
N THR A 72 19.17 -2.13 4.00
CA THR A 72 18.38 -1.99 5.23
C THR A 72 16.92 -1.81 4.86
N ASN A 73 16.02 -2.01 5.81
CA ASN A 73 14.58 -1.75 5.64
C ASN A 73 14.23 -0.25 5.60
N SER A 74 15.12 0.60 5.09
CA SER A 74 14.87 2.03 4.93
C SER A 74 15.46 2.57 3.63
N ALA A 75 14.69 3.41 2.94
CA ALA A 75 15.09 4.05 1.70
C ALA A 75 14.56 5.49 1.60
N SER A 76 15.35 6.36 0.99
CA SER A 76 14.92 7.71 0.63
C SER A 76 14.02 7.68 -0.61
N VAL A 77 12.94 8.47 -0.60
CA VAL A 77 11.95 8.53 -1.67
C VAL A 77 11.83 9.97 -2.17
N TYR A 78 12.03 10.19 -3.47
CA TYR A 78 11.75 11.47 -4.13
C TYR A 78 10.45 11.39 -4.91
N LEU A 79 9.57 12.37 -4.73
CA LEU A 79 8.28 12.47 -5.41
C LEU A 79 8.40 13.41 -6.62
N ASP A 80 8.61 12.85 -7.80
CA ASP A 80 8.63 13.54 -9.10
C ASP A 80 7.22 13.56 -9.70
N LEU A 81 6.27 14.10 -8.95
CA LEU A 81 4.83 14.09 -9.26
C LEU A 81 4.27 15.52 -9.18
N SER A 82 3.83 16.06 -10.32
CA SER A 82 3.17 17.37 -10.40
C SER A 82 1.67 17.30 -10.18
N ASP A 83 1.04 16.16 -10.50
CA ASP A 83 -0.40 15.97 -10.31
C ASP A 83 -0.73 15.77 -8.81
N PRO A 84 -1.63 16.56 -8.22
CA PRO A 84 -1.92 16.52 -6.80
C PRO A 84 -2.58 15.20 -6.37
N THR A 85 -3.38 14.56 -7.22
CA THR A 85 -4.05 13.29 -6.91
C THR A 85 -3.02 12.18 -6.78
N LEU A 86 -2.15 12.03 -7.79
CA LEU A 86 -1.08 11.02 -7.75
C LEU A 86 -0.09 11.30 -6.62
N ARG A 87 0.25 12.58 -6.39
CA ARG A 87 1.17 12.96 -5.32
C ARG A 87 0.59 12.67 -3.94
N GLN A 88 -0.70 12.93 -3.72
CA GLN A 88 -1.35 12.61 -2.46
C GLN A 88 -1.44 11.09 -2.25
N ALA A 89 -1.82 10.32 -3.28
CA ALA A 89 -1.85 8.87 -3.20
C ALA A 89 -0.45 8.27 -2.91
N ALA A 90 0.60 8.85 -3.48
CA ALA A 90 1.98 8.46 -3.19
C ALA A 90 2.35 8.66 -1.72
N ILE A 91 1.97 9.82 -1.14
CA ILE A 91 2.18 10.10 0.29
C ILE A 91 1.40 9.13 1.16
N ASP A 92 0.14 8.86 0.82
CA ASP A 92 -0.72 7.96 1.57
C ASP A 92 -0.16 6.54 1.57
N GLY A 93 0.22 5.99 0.41
CA GLY A 93 0.83 4.66 0.31
C GLY A 93 2.15 4.54 1.07
N ILE A 94 3.01 5.57 1.02
CA ILE A 94 4.24 5.67 1.83
C ILE A 94 3.91 5.59 3.32
N ASN A 95 2.94 6.38 3.77
CA ASN A 95 2.55 6.42 5.18
C ASN A 95 1.94 5.10 5.65
N ILE A 96 1.13 4.44 4.81
CA ILE A 96 0.51 3.15 5.13
C ILE A 96 1.60 2.08 5.30
N TRP A 97 2.54 1.97 4.36
CA TRP A 97 3.69 1.07 4.52
C TRP A 97 4.50 1.38 5.77
N ASN A 98 4.84 2.66 6.03
CA ASN A 98 5.59 3.06 7.21
C ASN A 98 4.87 2.68 8.51
N ASN A 99 3.55 2.81 8.55
CA ASN A 99 2.73 2.47 9.72
C ASN A 99 2.70 0.96 10.02
N THR A 100 3.03 0.10 9.05
CA THR A 100 3.18 -1.35 9.30
C THR A 100 4.42 -1.68 10.14
N GLY A 101 5.41 -0.78 10.17
CA GLY A 101 6.71 -1.01 10.80
C GLY A 101 7.62 -1.99 10.06
N ALA A 102 7.23 -2.52 8.90
CA ALA A 102 8.07 -3.46 8.13
C ALA A 102 9.20 -2.76 7.36
N PHE A 103 8.93 -1.56 6.84
CA PHE A 103 9.87 -0.75 6.08
C PHE A 103 9.70 0.74 6.40
N ASN A 104 10.76 1.53 6.24
CA ASN A 104 10.79 2.96 6.52
C ASN A 104 11.19 3.78 5.29
N PHE A 105 10.19 4.23 4.55
CA PHE A 105 10.28 5.18 3.44
C PHE A 105 10.43 6.61 3.97
N LYS A 106 11.50 7.30 3.56
CA LYS A 106 11.82 8.68 3.97
C LYS A 106 11.71 9.62 2.79
N ILE A 107 10.67 10.45 2.75
CA ILE A 107 10.52 11.46 1.69
C ILE A 107 11.70 12.44 1.75
N THR A 108 12.31 12.73 0.60
CA THR A 108 13.42 13.68 0.44
C THR A 108 13.16 14.65 -0.70
N ASN A 109 13.75 15.84 -0.62
CA ASN A 109 13.80 16.81 -1.72
C ASN A 109 15.04 16.64 -2.61
N ASP A 110 15.99 15.78 -2.21
CA ASP A 110 17.20 15.49 -2.97
C ASP A 110 16.97 14.33 -3.93
N LYS A 111 16.62 14.65 -5.18
CA LYS A 111 16.44 13.67 -6.26
C LYS A 111 17.70 12.85 -6.57
N SER A 112 18.88 13.44 -6.40
CA SER A 112 20.14 12.83 -6.82
C SER A 112 20.52 11.65 -5.93
N ASN A 113 20.25 11.77 -4.63
CA ASN A 113 20.54 10.76 -3.61
C ASN A 113 19.32 9.93 -3.19
N ALA A 114 18.18 10.07 -3.90
CA ALA A 114 16.99 9.27 -3.64
C ALA A 114 17.17 7.82 -4.14
N LYS A 115 16.98 6.85 -3.25
CA LYS A 115 16.98 5.41 -3.57
C LYS A 115 15.73 5.01 -4.35
N ILE A 116 14.61 5.68 -4.12
CA ILE A 116 13.36 5.44 -4.83
C ILE A 116 12.89 6.75 -5.46
N ILE A 117 12.52 6.71 -6.73
CA ILE A 117 11.87 7.83 -7.42
C ILE A 117 10.46 7.39 -7.79
N ILE A 118 9.45 8.12 -7.33
CA ILE A 118 8.07 7.95 -7.78
C ILE A 118 7.77 9.05 -8.79
N LYS A 119 7.36 8.68 -9.99
CA LYS A 119 7.06 9.62 -11.08
C LYS A 119 5.79 9.23 -11.82
N ALA A 120 5.25 10.16 -12.60
CA ALA A 120 4.14 9.86 -13.49
C ALA A 120 4.65 9.30 -14.83
N MET A 121 3.80 8.50 -15.48
CA MET A 121 3.83 8.19 -16.90
C MET A 121 2.43 8.33 -17.48
N ASN A 122 2.33 8.40 -18.80
CA ASN A 122 1.05 8.45 -19.51
C ASN A 122 1.17 7.58 -20.76
N ASP A 123 0.87 6.30 -20.62
CA ASP A 123 1.06 5.32 -21.68
C ASP A 123 -0.10 4.33 -21.71
N GLY A 124 -0.93 4.41 -22.74
CA GLY A 124 -2.01 3.45 -22.98
C GLY A 124 -1.61 2.22 -23.79
N GLN A 125 -0.32 2.07 -24.15
CA GLN A 125 0.18 0.87 -24.84
C GLN A 125 0.49 -0.26 -23.84
N THR A 126 0.95 0.09 -22.64
CA THR A 126 0.99 -0.86 -21.52
C THR A 126 -0.39 -0.94 -20.89
N ASN A 127 -0.82 -2.13 -20.46
CA ASN A 127 -2.04 -2.27 -19.68
C ASN A 127 -1.87 -1.87 -18.21
N ALA A 128 -0.64 -1.65 -17.74
CA ALA A 128 -0.37 -1.49 -16.32
C ALA A 128 -0.73 -0.10 -15.77
N ALA A 129 -1.46 -0.07 -14.66
CA ALA A 129 -1.78 1.14 -13.90
C ALA A 129 -0.55 1.71 -13.14
N GLY A 130 0.41 0.85 -12.83
CA GLY A 130 1.70 1.18 -12.23
C GLY A 130 2.79 0.27 -12.78
N LEU A 131 4.04 0.74 -12.75
CA LEU A 131 5.21 -0.06 -13.11
C LEU A 131 6.39 0.28 -12.20
N THR A 132 7.08 -0.75 -11.72
CA THR A 132 8.30 -0.60 -10.95
C THR A 132 9.50 -1.21 -11.67
N ASP A 133 10.54 -0.40 -11.87
CA ASP A 133 11.85 -0.86 -12.30
C ASP A 133 12.83 -0.82 -11.13
N THR A 134 13.65 -1.85 -10.99
CA THR A 134 14.73 -1.88 -10.02
C THR A 134 16.11 -1.94 -10.68
N GLN A 135 17.11 -1.43 -9.97
CA GLN A 135 18.53 -1.54 -10.31
C GLN A 135 19.24 -2.10 -9.09
N TYR A 136 20.06 -3.13 -9.27
CA TYR A 136 20.76 -3.80 -8.20
C TYR A 136 22.24 -4.00 -8.53
N ASN A 137 23.05 -4.19 -7.49
CA ASN A 137 24.43 -4.60 -7.63
C ASN A 137 24.48 -6.12 -7.87
N SER A 138 24.98 -6.55 -9.03
CA SER A 138 25.02 -7.97 -9.41
C SER A 138 25.90 -8.85 -8.52
N LEU A 139 26.85 -8.25 -7.78
CA LEU A 139 27.75 -8.98 -6.87
C LEU A 139 27.11 -9.24 -5.52
N THR A 140 26.34 -8.29 -5.00
CA THR A 140 25.73 -8.38 -3.66
C THR A 140 24.24 -8.73 -3.69
N GLY A 141 23.59 -8.57 -4.84
CA GLY A 141 22.15 -8.70 -4.98
C GLY A 141 21.35 -7.53 -4.37
N HIS A 142 22.01 -6.51 -3.82
CA HIS A 142 21.32 -5.39 -3.18
C HIS A 142 20.81 -4.37 -4.18
N LEU A 143 19.60 -3.89 -3.95
CA LEU A 143 19.00 -2.76 -4.65
C LEU A 143 19.83 -1.49 -4.43
N ILE A 144 20.16 -0.85 -5.54
CA ILE A 144 20.78 0.48 -5.60
C ILE A 144 19.68 1.52 -5.76
N LYS A 145 18.72 1.25 -6.65
CA LYS A 145 17.66 2.21 -7.00
C LYS A 145 16.38 1.52 -7.44
N ALA A 146 15.24 2.13 -7.16
CA ALA A 146 13.95 1.78 -7.74
C ALA A 146 13.27 3.00 -8.38
N THR A 147 12.56 2.79 -9.48
CA THR A 147 11.72 3.80 -10.14
C THR A 147 10.30 3.27 -10.24
N VAL A 148 9.39 3.91 -9.49
CA VAL A 148 7.95 3.66 -9.55
C VAL A 148 7.35 4.64 -10.54
N ARG A 149 6.60 4.14 -11.52
CA ARG A 149 5.84 4.95 -12.48
C ARG A 149 4.35 4.72 -12.27
N LEU A 150 3.63 5.80 -11.97
CA LEU A 150 2.17 5.80 -11.86
C LEU A 150 1.57 6.23 -13.20
N ASN A 151 0.73 5.37 -13.80
CA ASN A 151 0.21 5.59 -15.14
C ASN A 151 -1.07 6.43 -15.11
N SER A 152 -0.93 7.73 -15.38
CA SER A 152 -2.05 8.67 -15.39
C SER A 152 -3.11 8.33 -16.44
N TYR A 153 -2.74 7.60 -17.50
CA TYR A 153 -3.67 7.16 -18.54
C TYR A 153 -4.84 6.37 -17.95
N TYR A 154 -4.57 5.54 -16.94
CA TYR A 154 -5.56 4.74 -16.22
C TYR A 154 -6.00 5.42 -14.93
N LEU A 155 -5.05 5.82 -14.09
CA LEU A 155 -5.31 6.24 -12.71
C LEU A 155 -6.12 7.54 -12.60
N LEU A 156 -6.03 8.42 -13.60
CA LEU A 156 -6.71 9.71 -13.60
C LEU A 156 -7.86 9.79 -14.60
N ASN A 157 -8.09 8.73 -15.38
CA ASN A 157 -9.17 8.69 -16.36
C ASN A 157 -10.43 8.04 -15.73
N PRO A 158 -11.52 8.79 -15.55
CA PRO A 158 -12.74 8.29 -14.90
C PRO A 158 -13.36 7.05 -15.58
N SER A 159 -13.09 6.84 -16.88
CA SER A 159 -13.60 5.67 -17.61
C SER A 159 -13.06 4.34 -17.08
N TYR A 160 -11.94 4.34 -16.35
CA TYR A 160 -11.36 3.14 -15.73
C TYR A 160 -11.76 2.93 -14.27
N GLY A 161 -12.60 3.80 -13.69
CA GLY A 161 -13.21 3.56 -12.38
C GLY A 161 -12.28 3.65 -11.17
N TYR A 162 -11.05 4.19 -11.32
CA TYR A 162 -10.14 4.38 -10.20
C TYR A 162 -10.64 5.49 -9.27
N ASN A 163 -11.02 5.11 -8.05
CA ASN A 163 -11.15 6.05 -6.94
C ASN A 163 -9.80 6.23 -6.24
N HIS A 164 -9.70 7.24 -5.36
CA HIS A 164 -8.46 7.53 -4.62
C HIS A 164 -7.89 6.30 -3.91
N GLY A 165 -8.73 5.47 -3.29
CA GLY A 165 -8.30 4.24 -2.63
C GLY A 165 -7.65 3.22 -3.57
N ARG A 166 -8.17 3.04 -4.79
CA ARG A 166 -7.55 2.16 -5.80
C ARG A 166 -6.21 2.73 -6.31
N ILE A 167 -6.08 4.05 -6.41
CA ILE A 167 -4.81 4.71 -6.75
C ILE A 167 -3.80 4.48 -5.62
N VAL A 168 -4.22 4.61 -4.36
CA VAL A 168 -3.37 4.30 -3.19
C VAL A 168 -2.94 2.83 -3.19
N ASN A 169 -3.84 1.88 -3.44
CA ASN A 169 -3.49 0.47 -3.56
C ASN A 169 -2.47 0.22 -4.70
N THR A 170 -2.58 0.95 -5.82
CA THR A 170 -1.59 0.88 -6.90
C THR A 170 -0.22 1.33 -6.38
N VAL A 171 -0.16 2.47 -5.68
CA VAL A 171 1.09 2.94 -5.06
C VAL A 171 1.65 1.92 -4.07
N GLU A 172 0.81 1.33 -3.21
CA GLU A 172 1.23 0.33 -2.23
C GLU A 172 1.84 -0.90 -2.92
N HIS A 173 1.23 -1.38 -4.01
CA HIS A 173 1.71 -2.48 -4.83
C HIS A 173 3.08 -2.18 -5.44
N GLU A 174 3.22 -1.03 -6.11
CA GLU A 174 4.49 -0.61 -6.71
C GLU A 174 5.59 -0.40 -5.67
N LEU A 175 5.26 0.17 -4.51
CA LEU A 175 6.21 0.28 -3.40
C LEU A 175 6.61 -1.09 -2.87
N GLY A 176 5.71 -2.07 -2.86
CA GLY A 176 6.00 -3.46 -2.54
C GLY A 176 7.06 -4.04 -3.47
N HIS A 177 6.91 -3.85 -4.78
CA HIS A 177 7.95 -4.19 -5.76
C HIS A 177 9.26 -3.45 -5.50
N ALA A 178 9.19 -2.14 -5.22
CA ALA A 178 10.38 -1.31 -4.98
C ALA A 178 11.20 -1.76 -3.77
N ILE A 179 10.62 -2.52 -2.83
CA ILE A 179 11.29 -3.08 -1.65
C ILE A 179 11.52 -4.60 -1.72
N GLY A 180 11.31 -5.22 -2.88
CA GLY A 180 11.71 -6.61 -3.14
C GLY A 180 10.59 -7.65 -3.06
N LEU A 181 9.33 -7.24 -2.84
CA LEU A 181 8.21 -8.18 -2.99
C LEU A 181 7.97 -8.48 -4.47
N GLY A 182 7.67 -9.75 -4.77
CA GLY A 182 7.15 -10.16 -6.07
C GLY A 182 5.64 -10.37 -6.02
N HIS A 183 5.05 -10.67 -7.17
CA HIS A 183 3.62 -10.94 -7.26
C HIS A 183 3.19 -12.12 -6.39
N LYS A 184 1.97 -12.02 -5.85
CA LYS A 184 1.37 -13.05 -4.99
C LYS A 184 -0.10 -13.28 -5.35
N ASN A 185 -0.44 -14.55 -5.57
CA ASN A 185 -1.83 -14.96 -5.78
C ASN A 185 -2.65 -14.86 -4.48
N GLY A 186 -3.96 -14.62 -4.63
CA GLY A 186 -4.90 -14.51 -3.51
C GLY A 186 -5.03 -13.07 -3.00
N ILE A 187 -5.45 -12.93 -1.74
CA ILE A 187 -5.65 -11.62 -1.10
C ILE A 187 -4.28 -11.09 -0.65
N SER A 188 -3.75 -10.11 -1.38
CA SER A 188 -2.45 -9.49 -1.13
C SER A 188 -2.37 -8.17 -1.89
N VAL A 189 -1.66 -7.18 -1.34
CA VAL A 189 -1.33 -5.96 -2.11
C VAL A 189 -0.56 -6.31 -3.38
N MET A 190 0.21 -7.41 -3.37
CA MET A 190 0.98 -7.90 -4.51
C MET A 190 0.15 -8.77 -5.47
N TYR A 191 -1.19 -8.74 -5.36
CA TYR A 191 -2.05 -9.34 -6.37
C TYR A 191 -1.87 -8.56 -7.70
N PRO A 192 -1.56 -9.23 -8.82
CA PRO A 192 -1.07 -8.58 -10.03
C PRO A 192 -2.09 -7.72 -10.78
N GLN A 193 -3.38 -7.75 -10.41
CA GLN A 193 -4.43 -7.15 -11.23
C GLN A 193 -5.33 -6.20 -10.44
N GLY A 194 -5.58 -5.03 -11.03
CA GLY A 194 -6.67 -4.13 -10.66
C GLY A 194 -6.52 -3.39 -9.33
N SER A 195 -5.44 -3.60 -8.58
CA SER A 195 -5.16 -2.87 -7.34
C SER A 195 -6.32 -2.92 -6.33
N PHE A 196 -6.94 -4.10 -6.19
CA PHE A 196 -8.12 -4.29 -5.35
C PHE A 196 -7.83 -4.41 -3.86
N TYR A 197 -6.61 -4.83 -3.50
CA TYR A 197 -6.23 -5.10 -2.13
C TYR A 197 -5.16 -4.09 -1.67
N THR A 198 -5.34 -3.60 -0.46
CA THR A 198 -4.30 -2.87 0.30
C THR A 198 -3.32 -3.87 0.92
N ILE A 199 -2.26 -3.39 1.55
CA ILE A 199 -1.28 -4.18 2.33
C ILE A 199 -1.97 -5.15 3.30
N GLN A 200 -1.62 -6.42 3.19
CA GLN A 200 -2.09 -7.49 4.07
C GLN A 200 -1.00 -7.89 5.08
N PRO A 201 -1.36 -8.50 6.22
CA PRO A 201 -0.37 -8.95 7.21
C PRO A 201 0.64 -9.93 6.62
N SER A 202 0.23 -10.74 5.64
CA SER A 202 1.16 -11.64 4.95
C SER A 202 2.20 -10.92 4.08
N ASP A 203 1.90 -9.70 3.63
CA ASP A 203 2.84 -8.86 2.86
C ASP A 203 3.84 -8.20 3.83
N VAL A 204 3.34 -7.73 4.99
CA VAL A 204 4.16 -7.21 6.09
C VAL A 204 5.18 -8.24 6.57
N GLU A 205 4.75 -9.48 6.83
CA GLU A 205 5.67 -10.55 7.26
C GLU A 205 6.68 -10.94 6.16
N ALA A 206 6.27 -10.89 4.89
CA ALA A 206 7.20 -11.10 3.78
C ALA A 206 8.29 -10.03 3.73
N VAL A 207 7.94 -8.75 3.91
CA VAL A 207 8.92 -7.65 4.00
C VAL A 207 9.83 -7.84 5.21
N LYS A 208 9.28 -8.11 6.39
CA LYS A 208 10.12 -8.33 7.59
C LYS A 208 11.13 -9.45 7.35
N LYS A 209 10.71 -10.57 6.75
CA LYS A 209 11.61 -11.68 6.41
C LYS A 209 12.75 -11.24 5.48
N LEU A 210 12.42 -10.50 4.41
CA LEU A 210 13.41 -9.98 3.45
C LEU A 210 14.49 -9.10 4.09
N TYR A 211 14.19 -8.43 5.20
CA TYR A 211 15.10 -7.49 5.86
C TYR A 211 15.56 -7.93 7.27
N GLN A 212 15.13 -9.10 7.76
CA GLN A 212 15.65 -9.75 8.97
C GLN A 212 16.75 -10.78 8.66
N GLU A 213 16.80 -11.30 7.45
CA GLU A 213 17.79 -12.30 7.00
C GLU A 213 19.12 -11.66 6.52
N GLN A 214 19.40 -10.40 6.86
CA GLN A 214 20.63 -9.68 6.47
C GLN A 214 21.64 -9.60 7.62
#